data_AF-A0A8C5UHQ9-F1
#
_entry.id   AF-A0A8C5UHQ9-F1
#
_cell.length_a   1.000
_cell.length_b   1.000
_cell.length_c   1.000
_cell.angle_alpha   90.00
_cell.angle_beta   90.00
_cell.angle_gamma   90.00
#
_symmetry.space_group_name_H-M   'P 1'
#
loop_
_entity.id
_entity.type
_entity.pdbx_description
1 polymer ?
#
loop_
_entity_poly.entity_id
_entity_poly.type
_entity_poly.pdbx_seq_one_letter_code
_entity_poly.pdbx_strand_id
1 'polypeptide(L)'
;MTTISLSDGNAKKIMPDQRVIYCYADAQITHTAYPDGLEVLQFPNNQIEKYYPDGTQEIVFPDHSEIPLQWHSSISRKVNKIVVFSDGQREIHTTQFRSREYPYGTVKTVFCSGRQEIKHSTGRVHIKDEEEGCTFLVKMNTVKNCSLRISDIQFSAALC
;
A
#
# COMPACT_ATOMS: atom_id res chain seq x y z
N MET A 1 -11.14 33.33 10.38
CA MET A 1 -10.30 32.25 10.94
C MET A 1 -10.33 32.40 12.45
N THR A 2 -10.69 31.36 13.18
CA THR A 2 -10.72 31.35 14.65
C THR A 2 -9.65 30.39 15.16
N THR A 3 -8.74 30.86 15.99
CA THR A 3 -7.68 30.04 16.59
C THR A 3 -7.89 29.94 18.08
N ILE A 4 -7.88 28.72 18.61
CA ILE A 4 -7.97 28.39 20.03
C ILE A 4 -6.64 27.73 20.40
N SER A 5 -5.86 28.39 21.25
CA SER A 5 -4.60 27.87 21.76
C SER A 5 -4.83 27.28 23.15
N LEU A 6 -4.27 26.09 23.38
CA LEU A 6 -4.31 25.38 24.65
C LEU A 6 -2.96 25.60 25.38
N SER A 7 -2.98 25.49 26.71
CA SER A 7 -1.80 25.72 27.56
C SER A 7 -0.69 24.67 27.39
N ASP A 8 -1.04 23.51 26.82
CA ASP A 8 -0.14 22.40 26.48
C ASP A 8 0.61 22.62 25.14
N GLY A 9 0.41 23.77 24.50
CA GLY A 9 0.98 24.11 23.20
C GLY A 9 0.15 23.62 22.01
N ASN A 10 -0.88 22.80 22.24
CA ASN A 10 -1.79 22.37 21.18
C ASN A 10 -2.64 23.54 20.70
N ALA A 11 -3.08 23.49 19.45
CA ALA A 11 -3.95 24.51 18.89
C ALA A 11 -5.06 23.90 18.03
N LYS A 12 -6.23 24.54 18.04
CA LYS A 12 -7.34 24.26 17.14
C LYS A 12 -7.61 25.49 16.30
N LYS A 13 -7.61 25.36 14.98
CA LYS A 13 -7.92 26.43 14.03
C LYS A 13 -9.18 26.06 13.26
N ILE A 14 -10.15 26.97 13.23
CA ILE A 14 -11.37 26.87 12.43
C ILE A 14 -11.23 27.82 11.26
N MET A 15 -11.20 27.24 10.06
CA MET A 15 -11.00 27.96 8.81
C MET A 15 -12.34 28.48 8.26
N PRO A 16 -12.34 29.56 7.45
CA PRO A 16 -13.57 30.09 6.84
C PRO A 16 -14.28 29.09 5.91
N ASP A 17 -13.53 28.14 5.33
CA ASP A 17 -14.03 27.04 4.49
C ASP A 17 -14.56 25.85 5.31
N GLN A 18 -14.88 26.08 6.59
CA GLN A 18 -15.41 25.10 7.54
C GLN A 18 -14.45 23.96 7.93
N ARG A 19 -13.20 23.98 7.46
CA ARG A 19 -12.19 23.00 7.88
C ARG A 19 -11.72 23.27 9.30
N VAL A 20 -11.39 22.20 10.01
CA VAL A 20 -10.87 22.26 11.38
C VAL A 20 -9.47 21.66 11.40
N ILE A 21 -8.49 22.43 11.85
CA ILE A 21 -7.09 22.01 11.93
C ILE A 21 -6.71 21.89 13.40
N TYR A 22 -6.32 20.70 13.83
CA TYR A 22 -5.71 20.42 15.12
C TYR A 22 -4.19 20.33 14.96
N CYS A 23 -3.45 21.13 15.71
CA CYS A 23 -2.00 21.08 15.78
C CYS A 23 -1.61 20.46 17.13
N TYR A 24 -1.00 19.28 17.09
CA TYR A 24 -0.48 18.60 18.26
C TYR A 24 1.01 18.96 18.41
N ALA A 25 1.33 19.82 19.38
CA ALA A 25 2.67 20.40 19.50
C ALA A 25 3.74 19.36 19.85
N ASP A 26 3.44 18.48 20.80
CA ASP A 26 4.39 17.46 21.28
C ASP A 26 4.79 16.47 20.18
N ALA A 27 3.79 15.93 19.47
CA ALA A 27 4.01 14.98 18.37
C ALA A 27 4.38 15.65 17.04
N GLN A 28 4.27 16.98 16.94
CA GLN A 28 4.41 17.74 15.69
C GLN A 28 3.49 17.22 14.56
N ILE A 29 2.29 16.76 14.93
CA ILE A 29 1.28 16.23 14.00
C ILE A 29 0.26 17.32 13.71
N THR A 30 -0.09 17.48 12.44
CA THR A 30 -1.22 18.31 12.02
C THR A 30 -2.36 17.42 11.55
N HIS A 31 -3.53 17.53 12.18
CA HIS A 31 -4.74 16.84 11.79
C HIS A 31 -5.74 17.85 11.22
N THR A 32 -6.15 17.65 9.96
CA THR A 32 -7.16 18.47 9.29
C THR A 32 -8.42 17.66 9.04
N ALA A 33 -9.54 18.08 9.62
CA ALA A 33 -10.86 17.54 9.35
C ALA A 33 -11.61 18.45 8.37
N TYR A 34 -12.06 17.87 7.26
CA TYR A 34 -12.79 18.55 6.20
C TYR A 34 -14.31 18.34 6.39
N PRO A 35 -15.15 19.28 5.92
CA PRO A 35 -16.61 19.19 6.08
C PRO A 35 -17.26 18.04 5.30
N ASP A 36 -16.56 17.49 4.30
CA ASP A 36 -16.98 16.30 3.54
C ASP A 36 -16.70 14.97 4.27
N GLY A 37 -16.08 15.04 5.46
CA GLY A 37 -15.72 13.87 6.27
C GLY A 37 -14.32 13.32 5.97
N LEU A 38 -13.55 13.92 5.06
CA LEU A 38 -12.15 13.58 4.86
C LEU A 38 -11.32 14.06 6.07
N GLU A 39 -10.53 13.17 6.66
CA GLU A 39 -9.54 13.53 7.68
C GLU A 39 -8.13 13.31 7.13
N VAL A 40 -7.23 14.27 7.36
CA VAL A 40 -5.85 14.23 6.88
C VAL A 40 -4.89 14.44 8.05
N LEU A 41 -4.02 13.47 8.31
CA LEU A 41 -2.94 13.57 9.28
C LEU A 41 -1.61 13.76 8.55
N GLN A 42 -0.88 14.81 8.92
CA GLN A 42 0.46 15.09 8.43
C GLN A 42 1.45 14.94 9.58
N PHE A 43 2.42 14.05 9.38
CA PHE A 43 3.46 13.73 10.36
C PHE A 43 4.76 14.50 10.05
N PRO A 44 5.64 14.70 11.04
CA PRO A 44 6.90 15.43 10.86
C PRO A 44 7.89 14.75 9.90
N ASN A 45 7.73 13.43 9.69
CA ASN A 45 8.52 12.66 8.73
C ASN A 45 8.02 12.80 7.27
N ASN A 46 7.12 13.74 6.97
CA ASN A 46 6.44 13.90 5.67
C ASN A 46 5.53 12.72 5.27
N GLN A 47 5.22 11.80 6.19
CA GLN A 47 4.13 10.84 5.99
C GLN A 47 2.80 11.57 6.04
N ILE A 48 1.89 11.19 5.13
CA ILE A 48 0.53 11.72 5.07
C ILE A 48 -0.43 10.55 5.14
N GLU A 49 -1.38 10.61 6.06
CA GLU A 49 -2.47 9.66 6.15
C GLU A 49 -3.79 10.37 5.85
N LYS A 50 -4.64 9.75 5.03
CA LYS A 50 -5.98 10.25 4.71
C LYS A 50 -6.99 9.18 5.08
N TYR A 51 -8.03 9.60 5.77
CA TYR A 51 -9.16 8.77 6.16
C TYR A 51 -10.40 9.31 5.45
N TYR A 52 -10.96 8.49 4.58
CA TYR A 52 -12.13 8.83 3.79
C TYR A 52 -13.41 8.39 4.51
N PRO A 53 -14.54 9.08 4.28
CA PRO A 53 -15.81 8.77 4.94
C PRO A 53 -16.38 7.40 4.55
N ASP A 54 -15.93 6.82 3.44
CA ASP A 54 -16.29 5.46 3.01
C ASP A 54 -15.51 4.36 3.77
N GLY A 55 -14.64 4.74 4.71
CA GLY A 55 -13.76 3.86 5.46
C GLY A 55 -12.44 3.52 4.75
N THR A 56 -12.19 4.09 3.57
CA THR A 56 -10.91 3.95 2.88
C THR A 56 -9.83 4.72 3.64
N GLN A 57 -8.66 4.11 3.80
CA GLN A 57 -7.47 4.74 4.37
C GLN A 57 -6.36 4.78 3.32
N GLU A 58 -5.77 5.94 3.09
CA GLU A 58 -4.61 6.13 2.22
C GLU A 58 -3.42 6.59 3.05
N ILE A 59 -2.31 5.87 2.96
CA ILE A 59 -1.05 6.20 3.61
C ILE A 59 -0.03 6.49 2.52
N VAL A 60 0.47 7.71 2.48
CA VAL A 60 1.55 8.14 1.59
C VAL A 60 2.80 8.27 2.43
N PHE A 61 3.81 7.50 2.06
CA PHE A 61 5.09 7.50 2.74
C PHE A 61 6.02 8.52 2.07
N PRO A 62 6.94 9.15 2.84
CA PRO A 62 8.04 9.87 2.23
C PRO A 62 8.86 8.89 1.38
N ASP A 63 9.36 9.35 0.23
CA ASP A 63 10.39 8.64 -0.53
C ASP A 63 11.45 8.18 0.48
N HIS A 64 11.88 6.92 0.40
CA HIS A 64 12.80 6.23 1.33
C HIS A 64 12.17 5.39 2.46
N SER A 65 10.85 5.27 2.60
CA SER A 65 10.28 4.35 3.59
C SER A 65 10.36 2.89 3.13
N GLU A 66 11.30 2.16 3.73
CA GLU A 66 11.41 0.72 3.62
C GLU A 66 10.41 0.06 4.57
N ILE A 67 9.32 -0.47 4.05
CA ILE A 67 8.35 -1.21 4.86
C ILE A 67 8.65 -2.70 4.68
N PRO A 68 8.85 -3.46 5.77
CA PRO A 68 8.89 -4.90 5.68
C PRO A 68 7.49 -5.40 5.31
N LEU A 69 7.27 -5.62 4.01
CA LEU A 69 6.06 -6.26 3.52
C LEU A 69 6.06 -7.70 4.03
N GLN A 70 5.23 -7.96 5.04
CA GLN A 70 5.14 -9.23 5.77
C GLN A 70 4.94 -10.46 4.86
N TRP A 71 4.56 -10.29 3.59
CA TRP A 71 4.19 -11.40 2.72
C TRP A 71 4.99 -11.54 1.42
N HIS A 72 6.02 -10.74 1.23
CA HIS A 72 6.76 -10.76 -0.02
C HIS A 72 8.25 -10.67 0.27
N SER A 73 8.86 -11.77 0.74
CA SER A 73 10.30 -11.99 0.87
C SER A 73 11.09 -10.85 1.52
N SER A 74 11.65 -11.03 2.72
CA SER A 74 12.73 -10.32 3.45
C SER A 74 13.56 -9.18 2.78
N ILE A 75 12.94 -8.37 1.94
CA ILE A 75 13.48 -7.34 1.09
C ILE A 75 12.58 -6.17 1.44
N SER A 76 13.12 -5.27 2.25
CA SER A 76 12.65 -3.90 2.31
C SER A 76 12.44 -3.40 0.88
N ARG A 77 11.19 -3.18 0.49
CA ARG A 77 10.87 -2.54 -0.80
C ARG A 77 10.39 -1.13 -0.49
N LYS A 78 10.85 -0.16 -1.27
CA LYS A 78 10.41 1.23 -1.18
C LYS A 78 8.93 1.28 -1.57
N VAL A 79 8.07 1.47 -0.57
CA VAL A 79 6.63 1.66 -0.76
C VAL A 79 6.36 3.15 -0.75
N ASN A 80 5.62 3.62 -1.74
CA ASN A 80 5.29 5.04 -1.85
C ASN A 80 3.90 5.32 -1.28
N LYS A 81 2.96 4.41 -1.52
CA LYS A 81 1.56 4.57 -1.11
C LYS A 81 0.93 3.23 -0.80
N ILE A 82 0.13 3.20 0.26
CA ILE A 82 -0.75 2.09 0.63
C ILE A 82 -2.18 2.62 0.66
N VAL A 83 -3.11 1.87 0.11
CA VAL A 83 -4.55 2.14 0.19
C VAL A 83 -5.22 0.92 0.80
N VAL A 84 -5.93 1.11 1.91
CA VAL A 84 -6.76 0.08 2.54
C VAL A 84 -8.21 0.47 2.31
N PHE A 85 -8.96 -0.38 1.62
CA PHE A 85 -10.37 -0.18 1.35
C PHE A 85 -11.21 -0.68 2.53
N SER A 86 -12.43 -0.16 2.67
CA SER A 86 -13.35 -0.55 3.74
C SER A 86 -13.79 -2.02 3.70
N ASP A 87 -13.66 -2.68 2.55
CA ASP A 87 -13.92 -4.13 2.39
C ASP A 87 -12.74 -5.02 2.82
N GLY A 88 -11.66 -4.43 3.36
CA GLY A 88 -10.46 -5.13 3.78
C GLY A 88 -9.48 -5.44 2.65
N GLN A 89 -9.77 -5.03 1.40
CA GLN A 89 -8.79 -5.07 0.33
C GLN A 89 -7.68 -4.06 0.61
N ARG A 90 -6.44 -4.41 0.25
CA ARG A 90 -5.30 -3.49 0.34
C ARG A 90 -4.58 -3.38 -0.99
N GLU A 91 -4.14 -2.17 -1.33
CA GLU A 91 -3.39 -1.88 -2.53
C GLU A 91 -2.07 -1.19 -2.16
N ILE A 92 -0.97 -1.68 -2.72
CA ILE A 92 0.38 -1.21 -2.47
C ILE A 92 0.92 -0.66 -3.79
N HIS A 93 1.31 0.60 -3.78
CA HIS A 93 1.93 1.29 -4.90
C HIS A 93 3.41 1.51 -4.62
N THR A 94 4.23 0.99 -5.53
CA THR A 94 5.67 1.24 -5.58
C THR A 94 6.03 1.84 -6.94
N THR A 95 7.27 2.29 -7.11
CA THR A 95 7.76 2.76 -8.42
C THR A 95 7.83 1.65 -9.46
N GLN A 96 7.92 0.38 -9.04
CA GLN A 96 8.17 -0.77 -9.92
C GLN A 96 6.94 -1.64 -10.17
N PHE A 97 5.95 -1.58 -9.28
CA PHE A 97 4.73 -2.38 -9.38
C PHE A 97 3.59 -1.80 -8.54
N ARG A 98 2.37 -2.21 -8.89
CA ARG A 98 1.17 -2.11 -8.05
C ARG A 98 0.73 -3.50 -7.62
N SER A 99 0.38 -3.69 -6.36
CA SER A 99 -0.10 -4.97 -5.85
C SER A 99 -1.41 -4.79 -5.12
N ARG A 100 -2.41 -5.62 -5.42
CA ARG A 100 -3.71 -5.63 -4.76
C ARG A 100 -3.92 -6.95 -4.06
N GLU A 101 -4.22 -6.89 -2.78
CA GLU A 101 -4.46 -8.04 -1.93
C GLU A 101 -5.90 -8.04 -1.49
N TYR A 102 -6.51 -9.22 -1.63
CA TYR A 102 -7.91 -9.42 -1.34
C TYR A 102 -8.08 -10.14 0.01
N PRO A 103 -9.21 -9.96 0.71
CA PRO A 103 -9.47 -10.58 2.01
C PRO A 103 -9.33 -12.10 2.03
N TYR A 104 -9.62 -12.75 0.89
CA TYR A 104 -9.50 -14.21 0.71
C TYR A 104 -8.05 -14.68 0.47
N GLY A 105 -7.06 -13.79 0.62
CA GLY A 105 -5.62 -14.08 0.56
C GLY A 105 -5.05 -14.20 -0.86
N THR A 106 -5.83 -13.87 -1.90
CA THR A 106 -5.28 -13.75 -3.24
C THR A 106 -4.57 -12.40 -3.38
N VAL A 107 -3.43 -12.40 -4.05
CA VAL A 107 -2.61 -11.22 -4.29
C VAL A 107 -2.37 -11.09 -5.78
N LYS A 108 -2.76 -9.96 -6.38
CA LYS A 108 -2.49 -9.63 -7.77
C LYS A 108 -1.44 -8.53 -7.83
N THR A 109 -0.28 -8.82 -8.41
CA THR A 109 0.79 -7.85 -8.66
C THR A 109 0.89 -7.55 -10.14
N VAL A 110 0.96 -6.28 -10.52
CA VAL A 110 1.20 -5.81 -11.89
C VAL A 110 2.46 -4.97 -11.87
N PHE A 111 3.47 -5.41 -12.61
CA PHE A 111 4.76 -4.72 -12.73
C PHE A 111 4.70 -3.66 -13.82
N CYS A 112 5.57 -2.66 -13.73
CA CYS A 112 5.69 -1.62 -14.77
C CYS A 112 6.14 -2.19 -16.13
N SER A 113 6.73 -3.40 -16.13
CA SER A 113 7.09 -4.15 -17.34
C SER A 113 5.91 -4.89 -18.00
N GLY A 114 4.67 -4.67 -17.54
CA GLY A 114 3.47 -5.33 -18.07
C GLY A 114 3.16 -6.72 -17.51
N ARG A 115 4.18 -7.40 -16.95
CA ARG A 115 4.03 -8.69 -16.25
C ARG A 115 2.98 -8.60 -15.14
N GLN A 116 2.14 -9.63 -15.07
CA GLN A 116 1.16 -9.80 -13.99
C GLN A 116 1.39 -11.12 -13.25
N GLU A 117 1.29 -11.07 -11.93
CA GLU A 117 1.31 -12.23 -11.06
C GLU A 117 0.04 -12.30 -10.23
N ILE A 118 -0.59 -13.46 -10.15
CA ILE A 118 -1.72 -13.73 -9.26
C ILE A 118 -1.32 -14.90 -8.37
N LYS A 119 -1.19 -14.64 -7.08
CA LYS A 119 -0.86 -15.64 -6.05
C LYS A 119 -2.13 -15.95 -5.28
N HIS A 120 -2.53 -17.21 -5.26
CA HIS A 120 -3.66 -17.66 -4.47
C HIS A 120 -3.23 -18.11 -3.07
N SER A 121 -4.15 -18.08 -2.11
CA SER A 121 -3.93 -18.59 -0.74
C SER A 121 -3.50 -20.06 -0.69
N THR A 122 -3.82 -20.84 -1.74
CA THR A 122 -3.43 -22.24 -1.90
C THR A 122 -1.97 -22.44 -2.33
N GLY A 123 -1.20 -21.37 -2.56
CA GLY A 123 0.20 -21.41 -3.01
C GLY A 123 0.38 -21.58 -4.52
N ARG A 124 -0.71 -21.58 -5.30
CA ARG A 124 -0.67 -21.51 -6.76
C ARG A 124 -0.39 -20.09 -7.23
N VAL A 125 0.48 -19.95 -8.22
CA VAL A 125 0.86 -18.68 -8.81
C VAL A 125 0.62 -18.72 -10.32
N HIS A 126 -0.12 -17.74 -10.82
CA HIS A 126 -0.33 -17.52 -12.25
C HIS A 126 0.53 -16.33 -12.67
N ILE A 127 1.40 -16.51 -13.65
CA ILE A 127 2.24 -15.45 -14.20
C ILE A 127 1.81 -15.24 -15.64
N LYS A 128 1.49 -14.00 -16.01
CA LYS A 128 1.17 -13.60 -17.37
C LYS A 128 2.17 -12.53 -17.81
N ASP A 129 2.99 -12.84 -18.79
CA ASP A 129 3.90 -11.88 -19.41
C ASP A 129 3.23 -11.18 -20.60
N GLU A 130 3.75 -10.00 -20.95
CA GLU A 130 3.20 -9.17 -22.05
C GLU A 130 3.74 -9.59 -23.43
N GLU A 131 4.95 -10.16 -23.49
CA GLU A 131 5.60 -10.46 -24.79
C GLU A 131 4.99 -11.64 -25.54
N GLU A 132 4.36 -12.58 -24.86
CA GLU A 132 3.66 -13.69 -25.49
C GLU A 132 2.50 -14.04 -24.55
N GLY A 133 1.30 -14.36 -25.01
CA GLY A 133 0.15 -14.71 -24.15
C GLY A 133 0.34 -15.93 -23.23
N CYS A 134 1.59 -16.35 -22.99
CA CYS A 134 2.03 -17.38 -22.08
C CYS A 134 1.57 -17.09 -20.65
N THR A 135 0.65 -17.95 -20.20
CA THR A 135 0.24 -18.03 -18.81
C THR A 135 0.98 -19.19 -18.17
N PHE A 136 1.89 -18.91 -17.23
CA PHE A 136 2.60 -19.93 -16.48
C PHE A 136 1.85 -20.22 -15.18
N LEU A 137 1.54 -21.50 -14.94
CA LEU A 137 1.04 -21.99 -13.66
C LEU A 137 2.21 -22.57 -12.86
N VAL A 138 2.64 -21.85 -11.84
CA VAL A 138 3.70 -22.31 -10.93
C VAL A 138 3.07 -22.73 -9.61
N LYS A 139 3.32 -23.98 -9.20
CA LYS A 139 3.01 -24.43 -7.85
C LYS A 139 4.25 -24.15 -6.99
N MET A 140 4.19 -23.16 -6.11
CA MET A 140 5.29 -22.92 -5.19
C MET A 140 5.30 -24.03 -4.13
N ASN A 141 6.04 -25.11 -4.40
CA ASN A 141 6.45 -26.02 -3.33
C ASN A 141 7.41 -25.24 -2.43
N THR A 142 7.27 -25.40 -1.12
CA THR A 142 7.97 -24.66 -0.07
C THR A 142 9.49 -24.71 -0.26
N VAL A 143 10.05 -23.77 -1.02
CA VAL A 143 11.50 -23.57 -1.14
C VAL A 143 11.82 -22.24 -0.48
N LYS A 144 12.35 -22.35 0.74
CA LYS A 144 13.05 -21.28 1.44
C LYS A 144 14.31 -20.94 0.63
N ASN A 145 14.22 -20.09 -0.37
CA ASN A 145 15.30 -19.19 -0.78
C ASN A 145 14.84 -18.28 -1.93
N CYS A 146 14.87 -16.98 -1.66
CA CYS A 146 14.50 -15.92 -2.58
C CYS A 146 15.69 -15.61 -3.47
N SER A 147 15.83 -16.37 -4.55
CA SER A 147 16.58 -16.02 -5.77
C SER A 147 16.33 -17.13 -6.79
N LEU A 148 15.09 -17.25 -7.28
CA LEU A 148 14.85 -18.09 -8.45
C LEU A 148 15.06 -17.21 -9.68
N ARG A 149 16.18 -17.42 -10.37
CA ARG A 149 16.30 -17.00 -11.77
C ARG A 149 15.28 -17.83 -12.57
N ILE A 150 14.81 -17.32 -13.71
CA ILE A 150 13.91 -18.07 -14.60
C ILE A 150 14.49 -19.46 -14.98
N SER A 151 15.82 -19.64 -14.89
CA SER A 151 16.53 -20.91 -15.03
C SER A 151 16.25 -21.97 -13.95
N ASP A 152 15.71 -21.58 -12.80
CA ASP A 152 15.60 -22.43 -11.60
C ASP A 152 14.18 -23.00 -11.41
N ILE A 153 13.25 -22.65 -12.31
CA ILE A 153 11.87 -23.11 -12.29
C ILE A 153 11.79 -24.39 -13.13
N GLN A 154 11.52 -25.53 -12.48
CA GLN A 154 11.11 -26.73 -13.21
C GLN A 154 9.74 -26.47 -13.85
N PHE A 155 9.74 -26.14 -15.13
CA PHE A 155 8.55 -26.08 -15.95
C PHE A 155 7.92 -27.48 -16.00
N SER A 156 6.86 -27.69 -15.23
CA SER A 156 5.89 -28.72 -15.61
C SER A 156 5.10 -28.14 -16.79
N ALA A 157 5.44 -28.55 -18.01
CA ALA A 157 4.58 -28.40 -19.19
C ALA A 157 3.15 -28.93 -18.88
N ALA A 158 2.04 -28.60 -19.54
CA ALA A 158 1.64 -27.82 -20.71
C ALA A 158 0.14 -27.41 -20.50
N LEU A 159 -0.52 -26.61 -21.33
CA LEU A 159 -1.30 -27.08 -22.50
C LEU A 159 -1.71 -25.88 -23.37
N CYS A 160 -1.59 -26.07 -24.68
CA CYS A 160 -2.28 -25.31 -25.73
C CYS A 160 -3.78 -25.65 -25.71
#